data_AF-A0AB37T637-F1
#
_entry.id   AF-A0AB37T637-F1
#
_cell.length_a   1.000
_cell.length_b   1.000
_cell.length_c   1.000
_cell.angle_alpha   90.00
_cell.angle_beta   90.00
_cell.angle_gamma   90.00
#
_symmetry.space_group_name_H-M   'P 1'
#
loop_
_entity.id
_entity.type
_entity.pdbx_description
1 polymer ?
#
loop_
_entity_poly.entity_id
_entity_poly.type
_entity_poly.pdbx_seq_one_letter_code
_entity_poly.pdbx_strand_id
1 'polypeptide(L)'
;MLSATEEDHRDHVVPRQSHRDRSAVARGLLAELVLAGAVSVRSGRVEVLDGTAVEYLAAPCGRAILATLSRNLGVEDMLAEIEGPAYTVAWTAVQRGRAARKGLFRGWVLTDPKFTFLWHRVLTLAHQNCVPEDGRAAALWTILADAGLHRDQLDKPEMQPRSACPESLAGLLLRGDAPHRRTSSRRRLRR
;
A
#
# COMPACT_ATOMS: atom_id res chain seq x y z
N MET A 1 25.13 -26.71 24.64
CA MET A 1 25.98 -25.56 24.21
C MET A 1 25.41 -25.09 22.87
N LEU A 2 24.41 -24.22 22.90
CA LEU A 2 23.67 -23.68 21.75
C LEU A 2 23.38 -22.21 22.11
N SER A 3 24.33 -21.28 21.94
CA SER A 3 24.07 -19.90 22.39
C SER A 3 24.98 -18.82 21.80
N ALA A 4 25.17 -18.79 20.48
CA ALA A 4 25.78 -17.59 19.87
C ALA A 4 25.27 -17.34 18.45
N THR A 5 25.05 -18.40 17.68
CA THR A 5 24.62 -18.29 16.28
C THR A 5 23.13 -18.02 16.10
N GLU A 6 22.27 -18.45 17.02
CA GLU A 6 20.82 -18.18 16.95
C GLU A 6 20.44 -16.76 17.40
N GLU A 7 21.24 -16.13 18.27
CA GLU A 7 20.97 -14.80 18.81
C GLU A 7 21.35 -13.71 17.79
N ASP A 8 22.52 -13.87 17.13
CA ASP A 8 22.98 -13.00 16.05
C ASP A 8 22.08 -13.07 14.79
N HIS A 9 21.44 -14.23 14.55
CA HIS A 9 20.44 -14.37 13.48
C HIS A 9 19.16 -13.58 13.78
N ARG A 10 18.67 -13.56 15.02
CA ARG A 10 17.44 -12.83 15.39
C ARG A 10 17.66 -11.33 15.32
N ASP A 11 18.83 -10.86 15.74
CA ASP A 11 19.18 -9.43 15.75
C ASP A 11 19.35 -8.83 14.36
N HIS A 12 19.60 -9.63 13.32
CA HIS A 12 19.61 -9.15 11.93
C HIS A 12 18.28 -9.36 11.19
N VAL A 13 17.48 -10.35 11.60
CA VAL A 13 16.16 -10.60 11.02
C VAL A 13 15.16 -9.54 11.44
N VAL A 14 15.19 -9.08 12.70
CA VAL A 14 14.25 -8.06 13.21
C VAL A 14 14.43 -6.68 12.52
N PRO A 15 15.65 -6.14 12.34
CA PRO A 15 15.86 -4.89 11.60
C PRO A 15 15.52 -5.02 10.12
N ARG A 16 15.84 -6.16 9.49
CA ARG A 16 15.51 -6.42 8.08
C ARG A 16 14.00 -6.49 7.85
N GLN A 17 13.27 -7.15 8.75
CA GLN A 17 11.81 -7.21 8.68
C GLN A 17 11.19 -5.83 8.93
N SER A 18 11.67 -5.10 9.94
CA SER A 18 11.24 -3.72 10.21
C SER A 18 11.44 -2.79 9.01
N HIS A 19 12.55 -2.93 8.28
CA HIS A 19 12.79 -2.19 7.04
C HIS A 19 11.84 -2.61 5.92
N ARG A 20 11.64 -3.92 5.71
CA ARG A 20 10.69 -4.43 4.69
C ARG A 20 9.27 -3.95 4.95
N ASP A 21 8.83 -3.98 6.21
CA ASP A 21 7.50 -3.53 6.61
C ASP A 21 7.31 -2.03 6.32
N ARG A 22 8.32 -1.21 6.64
CA ARG A 22 8.28 0.24 6.37
C ARG A 22 8.25 0.55 4.88
N SER A 23 9.06 -0.16 4.10
CA SER A 23 9.09 -0.02 2.64
C SER A 23 7.75 -0.43 2.01
N ALA A 24 7.17 -1.54 2.48
CA ALA A 24 5.84 -1.99 2.06
C ALA A 24 4.74 -0.95 2.41
N VAL A 25 4.81 -0.34 3.59
CA VAL A 25 3.87 0.72 4.00
C VAL A 25 4.02 1.97 3.13
N ALA A 26 5.24 2.37 2.77
CA ALA A 26 5.48 3.48 1.85
C ALA A 26 4.86 3.23 0.47
N ARG A 27 5.05 2.03 -0.09
CA ARG A 27 4.42 1.64 -1.36
C ARG A 27 2.91 1.57 -1.26
N GLY A 28 2.38 1.09 -0.13
CA GLY A 28 0.94 1.09 0.13
C GLY A 28 0.35 2.48 0.14
N LEU A 29 1.03 3.43 0.79
CA LEU A 29 0.61 4.83 0.77
C LEU A 29 0.66 5.43 -0.65
N LEU A 30 1.73 5.18 -1.41
CA LEU A 30 1.82 5.64 -2.79
C LEU A 30 0.67 5.07 -3.64
N ALA A 31 0.36 3.78 -3.48
CA ALA A 31 -0.75 3.16 -4.19
C ALA A 31 -2.10 3.80 -3.85
N GLU A 32 -2.38 4.08 -2.58
CA GLU A 32 -3.59 4.80 -2.17
C GLU A 32 -3.69 6.19 -2.82
N LEU A 33 -2.59 6.93 -2.90
CA LEU A 33 -2.55 8.24 -3.56
C LEU A 33 -2.81 8.14 -5.07
N VAL A 34 -2.26 7.12 -5.74
CA VAL A 34 -2.50 6.87 -7.17
C VAL A 34 -3.97 6.49 -7.40
N LEU A 35 -4.52 5.61 -6.57
CA LEU A 35 -5.91 5.16 -6.67
C LEU A 35 -6.92 6.28 -6.41
N ALA A 36 -6.57 7.23 -5.52
CA ALA A 36 -7.34 8.43 -5.30
C ALA A 36 -7.22 9.46 -6.44
N GLY A 37 -6.31 9.24 -7.41
CA GLY A 37 -5.99 10.20 -8.46
C GLY A 37 -5.25 11.44 -7.96
N ALA A 38 -4.69 11.39 -6.75
CA ALA A 38 -3.94 12.51 -6.17
C ALA A 38 -2.55 12.63 -6.78
N VAL A 39 -1.98 11.52 -7.27
CA VAL A 39 -0.68 11.46 -7.93
C VAL A 39 -0.72 10.53 -9.13
N SER A 40 0.24 10.69 -10.04
CA SER A 40 0.52 9.76 -11.14
C SER A 40 1.99 9.35 -11.11
N VAL A 41 2.33 8.18 -11.64
CA VAL A 41 3.71 7.76 -11.81
C VAL A 41 4.03 7.67 -13.29
N ARG A 42 5.03 8.44 -13.73
CA ARG A 42 5.42 8.56 -15.14
C ARG A 42 6.93 8.62 -15.25
N SER A 43 7.49 7.85 -16.19
CA SER A 43 8.93 7.85 -16.47
C SER A 43 9.80 7.63 -15.22
N GLY A 44 9.36 6.76 -14.31
CA GLY A 44 10.07 6.47 -13.05
C GLY A 44 10.03 7.59 -12.00
N ARG A 45 9.10 8.54 -12.13
CA ARG A 45 8.91 9.68 -11.20
C ARG A 45 7.45 9.83 -10.81
N VAL A 46 7.20 10.48 -9.67
CA VAL A 46 5.85 10.80 -9.21
C VAL A 46 5.49 12.24 -9.59
N GLU A 47 4.31 12.42 -10.18
CA GLU A 47 3.70 13.70 -10.51
C GLU A 47 2.52 13.94 -9.56
N VAL A 48 2.53 15.07 -8.85
CA VAL A 48 1.41 15.46 -7.97
C VAL A 48 0.31 16.10 -8.82
N LEU A 49 -0.89 15.51 -8.79
CA LEU A 49 -2.08 15.99 -9.51
C LEU A 49 -3.00 16.81 -8.61
N ASP A 50 -3.13 16.42 -7.34
CA ASP A 50 -3.92 17.13 -6.32
C ASP A 50 -3.19 17.10 -4.97
N GLY A 51 -2.49 18.21 -4.67
CA GLY A 51 -1.76 18.36 -3.40
C GLY A 51 -2.66 18.40 -2.17
N THR A 52 -3.92 18.81 -2.30
CA THR A 52 -4.86 18.86 -1.17
C THR A 52 -5.29 17.44 -0.80
N ALA A 53 -5.58 16.61 -1.81
CA ALA A 53 -5.85 15.19 -1.62
C ALA A 53 -4.66 14.46 -1.01
N VAL A 54 -3.42 14.76 -1.45
CA VAL A 54 -2.21 14.23 -0.81
C VAL A 54 -2.16 14.60 0.67
N GLU A 55 -2.30 15.88 1.01
CA GLU A 55 -2.22 16.31 2.41
C GLU A 55 -3.28 15.64 3.30
N TYR A 56 -4.50 15.49 2.77
CA TYR A 56 -5.61 14.87 3.48
C TYR A 56 -5.41 13.36 3.69
N LEU A 57 -5.10 12.62 2.63
CA LEU A 57 -4.93 11.17 2.66
C LEU A 57 -3.71 10.75 3.49
N ALA A 58 -2.65 11.55 3.44
CA ALA A 58 -1.42 11.32 4.18
C ALA A 58 -1.39 12.01 5.55
N ALA A 59 -2.53 12.40 6.12
CA ALA A 59 -2.57 12.95 7.47
C ALA A 59 -2.09 11.92 8.52
N PRO A 60 -1.27 12.34 9.52
CA PRO A 60 -0.92 13.71 9.87
C PRO A 60 0.31 14.26 9.12
N CYS A 61 1.02 13.44 8.36
CA CYS A 61 2.28 13.78 7.70
C CYS A 61 2.10 14.40 6.30
N GLY A 62 0.89 14.83 5.95
CA GLY A 62 0.51 15.22 4.60
C GLY A 62 1.43 16.25 3.96
N ARG A 63 1.76 17.31 4.70
CA ARG A 63 2.69 18.36 4.22
C ARG A 63 4.10 17.85 3.97
N ALA A 64 4.62 16.98 4.83
CA ALA A 64 5.96 16.41 4.69
C ALA A 64 6.03 15.48 3.47
N ILE A 65 4.96 14.71 3.25
CA ILE A 65 4.84 13.82 2.09
C ILE A 65 4.69 14.63 0.81
N LEU A 66 3.81 15.64 0.78
CA LEU A 66 3.66 16.53 -0.37
C LEU A 66 4.99 17.23 -0.73
N ALA A 67 5.73 17.71 0.27
CA ALA A 67 7.04 18.32 0.05
C ALA A 67 8.03 17.34 -0.57
N THR A 68 8.03 16.08 -0.11
CA THR A 68 8.89 15.02 -0.65
C THR A 68 8.51 14.65 -2.08
N LEU A 69 7.21 14.45 -2.36
CA LEU A 69 6.69 14.14 -3.68
C LEU A 69 6.92 15.25 -4.71
N SER A 70 7.03 16.50 -4.26
CA SER A 70 7.30 17.65 -5.13
C SER A 70 8.78 17.81 -5.50
N ARG A 71 9.68 16.98 -4.93
CA ARG A 71 11.10 16.97 -5.28
C ARG A 71 11.34 16.17 -6.55
N ASN A 72 12.42 16.50 -7.26
CA ASN A 72 12.86 15.77 -8.43
C ASN A 72 13.63 14.50 -8.03
N LEU A 73 12.91 13.48 -7.54
CA LEU A 73 13.44 12.17 -7.13
C LEU A 73 12.93 11.06 -8.04
N GLY A 74 13.71 9.98 -8.18
CA GLY A 74 13.20 8.72 -8.70
C GLY A 74 12.21 8.09 -7.72
N VAL A 75 11.33 7.21 -8.20
CA VAL A 75 10.32 6.55 -7.36
C VAL A 75 10.93 5.82 -6.16
N GLU A 76 12.02 5.07 -6.35
CA GLU A 76 12.63 4.33 -5.24
C GLU A 76 13.26 5.25 -4.17
N ASP A 77 13.95 6.31 -4.60
CA ASP A 77 14.53 7.30 -3.66
C ASP A 77 13.42 8.04 -2.90
N MET A 78 12.33 8.39 -3.61
CA MET A 78 11.15 9.00 -2.99
C MET A 78 10.52 8.06 -1.97
N LEU A 79 10.33 6.78 -2.31
CA LEU A 79 9.76 5.78 -1.41
C LEU A 79 10.59 5.65 -0.14
N ALA A 80 11.92 5.58 -0.27
CA ALA A 80 12.85 5.52 0.86
C ALA A 80 12.69 6.73 1.79
N GLU A 81 12.55 7.94 1.25
CA GLU A 81 12.38 9.14 2.05
C GLU A 81 11.03 9.23 2.77
N ILE A 82 9.97 8.63 2.21
CA ILE A 82 8.64 8.65 2.83
C ILE A 82 8.38 7.47 3.77
N GLU A 83 9.29 6.50 3.93
CA GLU A 83 9.08 5.33 4.81
C GLU A 83 8.68 5.71 6.24
N GLY A 84 9.40 6.64 6.86
CA GLY A 84 9.09 7.13 8.21
C GLY A 84 7.73 7.83 8.31
N PRO A 85 7.47 8.85 7.48
CA PRO A 85 6.16 9.49 7.38
C PRO A 85 5.01 8.51 7.09
N ALA A 86 5.18 7.60 6.14
CA ALA A 86 4.16 6.62 5.75
C ALA A 86 3.83 5.67 6.90
N TYR A 87 4.84 5.22 7.65
CA TYR A 87 4.63 4.43 8.85
C TYR A 87 3.79 5.17 9.90
N THR A 88 4.04 6.47 10.08
CA THR A 88 3.26 7.32 10.99
C THR A 88 1.81 7.48 10.53
N VAL A 89 1.59 7.66 9.22
CA VAL A 89 0.25 7.73 8.62
C VAL A 89 -0.51 6.43 8.85
N ALA A 90 0.08 5.29 8.50
CA ALA A 90 -0.55 3.97 8.66
C ALA A 90 -0.94 3.72 10.12
N TRP A 91 -0.05 4.04 11.06
CA TRP A 91 -0.33 3.86 12.48
C TRP A 91 -1.45 4.76 12.98
N THR A 92 -1.47 6.01 12.53
CA THR A 92 -2.52 6.97 12.88
C THR A 92 -3.87 6.52 12.34
N ALA A 93 -3.92 5.97 11.12
CA ALA A 93 -5.13 5.44 10.52
C ALA A 93 -5.69 4.26 11.33
N VAL A 94 -4.82 3.32 11.73
CA VAL A 94 -5.19 2.17 12.57
C VAL A 94 -5.74 2.61 13.93
N GLN A 95 -5.11 3.60 14.56
CA GLN A 95 -5.56 4.13 15.85
C GLN A 95 -6.90 4.87 15.75
N ARG A 96 -7.06 5.76 14.76
CA ARG A 96 -8.30 6.54 14.55
C ARG A 96 -9.49 5.65 14.22
N GLY A 97 -9.28 4.61 13.43
CA GLY A 97 -10.32 3.64 13.08
C GLY A 97 -10.76 2.74 14.23
N ARG A 98 -10.15 2.85 15.43
CA ARG A 98 -10.23 1.83 16.50
C ARG A 98 -10.04 0.44 15.92
N ALA A 99 -9.12 0.32 14.96
CA ALA A 99 -8.89 -0.88 14.16
C ALA A 99 -7.90 -1.84 14.82
N ALA A 100 -7.07 -1.31 15.73
CA ALA A 100 -6.26 -2.12 16.62
C ALA A 100 -6.21 -1.53 18.03
N ARG A 101 -6.02 -2.40 19.03
CA ARG A 101 -5.74 -2.04 20.42
C ARG A 101 -4.43 -2.66 20.88
N LYS A 102 -3.77 -2.00 21.83
CA LYS A 102 -2.61 -2.59 22.51
C LYS A 102 -3.08 -3.75 23.40
N GLY A 103 -2.55 -4.95 23.17
CA GLY A 103 -2.82 -6.13 23.99
C GLY A 103 -2.10 -6.07 25.34
N LEU A 104 -2.60 -6.83 26.31
CA LEU A 104 -2.05 -6.88 27.68
C LEU A 104 -0.64 -7.50 27.75
N PHE A 105 -0.28 -8.41 26.84
CA PHE A 105 0.95 -9.22 26.91
C PHE A 105 1.97 -8.93 25.80
N ARG A 106 1.98 -7.69 25.27
CA ARG A 106 2.76 -7.17 24.13
C ARG A 106 2.15 -7.55 22.77
N GLY A 107 2.12 -6.56 21.88
CA GLY A 107 1.54 -6.65 20.54
C GLY A 107 0.27 -5.81 20.38
N TRP A 108 -0.03 -5.46 19.13
CA TRP A 108 -1.28 -4.83 18.76
C TRP A 108 -2.21 -5.89 18.21
N VAL A 109 -3.47 -5.84 18.64
CA VAL A 109 -4.50 -6.78 18.24
C VAL A 109 -5.52 -6.03 17.42
N LEU A 110 -5.80 -6.51 16.20
CA LEU A 110 -6.88 -5.98 15.40
C LEU A 110 -8.20 -6.15 16.15
N THR A 111 -8.96 -5.08 16.27
CA THR A 111 -10.21 -5.02 17.04
C THR A 111 -11.44 -5.22 16.18
N ASP A 112 -11.33 -5.02 14.86
CA ASP A 112 -12.40 -5.28 13.91
C ASP A 112 -11.99 -6.40 12.93
N PRO A 113 -12.60 -7.60 13.02
CA PRO A 113 -12.35 -8.70 12.10
C PRO A 113 -12.78 -8.40 10.66
N LYS A 114 -13.51 -7.31 10.40
CA LYS A 114 -13.82 -6.87 9.04
C LYS A 114 -12.57 -6.47 8.26
N PHE A 115 -11.53 -5.94 8.91
CA PHE A 115 -10.28 -5.63 8.22
C PHE A 115 -9.66 -6.90 7.63
N THR A 116 -9.61 -7.98 8.42
CA THR A 116 -9.11 -9.27 7.96
C THR A 116 -10.06 -9.98 6.99
N PHE A 117 -11.36 -9.70 7.02
CA PHE A 117 -12.28 -10.21 6.01
C PHE A 117 -12.15 -9.50 4.65
N LEU A 118 -12.00 -8.17 4.66
CA LEU A 118 -12.03 -7.35 3.44
C LEU A 118 -10.85 -7.63 2.52
N TRP A 119 -9.64 -7.64 3.05
CA TRP A 119 -8.45 -7.90 2.24
C TRP A 119 -8.42 -9.35 1.71
N HIS A 120 -8.79 -10.37 2.52
CA HIS A 120 -8.97 -11.74 2.04
C HIS A 120 -9.97 -11.81 0.87
N ARG A 121 -11.09 -11.09 0.97
CA ARG A 121 -12.09 -11.02 -0.10
C ARG A 121 -11.53 -10.36 -1.36
N VAL A 122 -10.78 -9.26 -1.24
CA VAL A 122 -10.13 -8.58 -2.36
C VAL A 122 -9.14 -9.51 -3.08
N LEU A 123 -8.29 -10.21 -2.33
CA LEU A 123 -7.32 -11.17 -2.87
C LEU A 123 -8.02 -12.36 -3.55
N THR A 124 -9.08 -12.89 -2.93
CA THR A 124 -9.88 -14.01 -3.47
C THR A 124 -10.58 -13.62 -4.77
N LEU A 125 -11.20 -12.44 -4.84
CA LEU A 125 -11.88 -11.97 -6.05
C LEU A 125 -10.90 -11.76 -7.20
N ALA A 126 -9.75 -11.16 -6.93
CA ALA A 126 -8.69 -11.00 -7.91
C ALA A 126 -8.16 -12.34 -8.44
N HIS A 127 -8.11 -13.37 -7.59
CA HIS A 127 -7.72 -14.72 -7.99
C HIS A 127 -8.75 -15.40 -8.91
N GLN A 128 -10.04 -15.17 -8.69
CA GLN A 128 -11.11 -15.75 -9.50
C GLN A 128 -11.23 -15.11 -10.91
N ASN A 129 -10.22 -14.35 -11.36
CA ASN A 129 -10.23 -13.53 -12.57
C ASN A 129 -11.35 -12.48 -12.63
N CYS A 130 -12.05 -12.26 -11.51
CA CYS A 130 -12.89 -11.10 -11.29
C CYS A 130 -11.99 -9.94 -10.87
N VAL A 131 -11.07 -9.54 -11.76
CA VAL A 131 -10.11 -8.47 -11.49
C VAL A 131 -10.90 -7.22 -11.14
N PRO A 132 -10.82 -6.71 -9.89
CA PRO A 132 -11.38 -5.40 -9.61
C PRO A 132 -10.67 -4.41 -10.51
N GLU A 133 -11.41 -3.73 -11.39
CA GLU A 133 -10.82 -2.74 -12.32
C GLU A 133 -10.09 -1.61 -11.58
N ASP A 134 -10.38 -1.46 -10.29
CA ASP A 134 -9.88 -0.42 -9.38
C ASP A 134 -8.44 -0.58 -8.90
N GLY A 135 -7.72 -1.65 -9.26
CA GLY A 135 -6.28 -1.80 -8.94
C GLY A 135 -5.94 -2.09 -7.46
N ARG A 136 -6.92 -2.15 -6.56
CA ARG A 136 -6.69 -2.37 -5.11
C ARG A 136 -6.06 -3.70 -4.77
N ALA A 137 -6.48 -4.76 -5.48
CA ALA A 137 -5.90 -6.09 -5.29
C ALA A 137 -4.41 -6.12 -5.65
N ALA A 138 -4.03 -5.40 -6.71
CA ALA A 138 -2.65 -5.34 -7.18
C ALA A 138 -1.77 -4.54 -6.20
N ALA A 139 -2.29 -3.42 -5.69
CA ALA A 139 -1.65 -2.68 -4.60
C ALA A 139 -1.43 -3.55 -3.36
N LEU A 140 -2.48 -4.23 -2.89
CA LEU A 140 -2.42 -5.08 -1.71
C LEU A 140 -1.42 -6.24 -1.86
N TRP A 141 -1.41 -6.92 -3.01
CA TRP A 141 -0.43 -7.98 -3.28
C TRP A 141 1.00 -7.47 -3.21
N THR A 142 1.27 -6.28 -3.75
CA THR A 142 2.62 -5.69 -3.72
C THR A 142 3.07 -5.42 -2.29
N ILE A 143 2.21 -4.82 -1.46
CA ILE A 143 2.51 -4.55 -0.05
C ILE A 143 2.88 -5.85 0.68
N LEU A 144 2.14 -6.93 0.42
CA LEU A 144 2.40 -8.24 1.04
C LEU A 144 3.64 -8.94 0.50
N ALA A 145 3.93 -8.79 -0.80
CA ALA A 145 5.14 -9.31 -1.41
C ALA A 145 6.37 -8.65 -0.79
N ASP A 146 6.37 -7.32 -0.70
CA ASP A 146 7.46 -6.51 -0.15
C ASP A 146 7.69 -6.73 1.35
N ALA A 147 6.61 -6.89 2.10
CA ALA A 147 6.69 -7.26 3.51
C ALA A 147 7.19 -8.72 3.70
N GLY A 148 7.32 -9.51 2.64
CA GLY A 148 7.66 -10.94 2.73
C GLY A 148 6.53 -11.81 3.28
N LEU A 149 5.33 -11.24 3.46
CA LEU A 149 4.16 -11.90 4.06
C LEU A 149 3.29 -12.63 3.04
N HIS A 150 3.58 -12.50 1.73
CA HIS A 150 2.82 -13.13 0.66
C HIS A 150 2.69 -14.66 0.78
N ARG A 151 3.62 -15.34 1.47
CA ARG A 151 3.60 -16.79 1.68
C ARG A 151 2.78 -17.23 2.90
N ASP A 152 2.72 -16.38 3.92
CA ASP A 152 2.10 -16.68 5.23
C ASP A 152 0.61 -16.33 5.27
N GLN A 153 0.08 -15.67 4.23
CA GLN A 153 -1.34 -15.30 4.14
C GLN A 153 -2.24 -16.43 3.64
N LEU A 154 -1.67 -17.57 3.25
CA LEU A 154 -2.35 -18.61 2.50
C LEU A 154 -2.12 -19.98 3.13
N ASP A 155 -2.43 -20.08 4.42
CA ASP A 155 -2.47 -21.35 5.18
C ASP A 155 -3.46 -22.37 4.56
N LYS A 156 -4.35 -21.93 3.67
CA LYS A 156 -5.18 -22.83 2.85
C LYS A 156 -4.54 -23.01 1.46
N PRO A 157 -4.13 -24.24 1.10
CA PRO A 157 -3.56 -24.55 -0.23
C PRO A 157 -4.45 -24.10 -1.40
N GLU A 158 -5.76 -24.09 -1.18
CA GLU A 158 -6.78 -23.68 -2.16
C GLU A 158 -6.73 -22.19 -2.53
N MET A 159 -6.15 -21.37 -1.64
CA MET A 159 -6.02 -19.93 -1.82
C MET A 159 -4.63 -19.52 -2.33
N GLN A 160 -3.69 -20.47 -2.44
CA GLN A 160 -2.35 -20.20 -2.98
C GLN A 160 -2.44 -19.85 -4.47
N PRO A 161 -1.86 -18.72 -4.93
CA PRO A 161 -1.89 -18.35 -6.32
C PRO A 161 -1.18 -19.43 -7.15
N ARG A 162 -1.90 -20.00 -8.12
CA ARG A 162 -1.40 -21.06 -9.03
C ARG A 162 -0.43 -20.54 -10.09
N SER A 163 -0.25 -19.23 -10.18
CA SER A 163 0.67 -18.54 -11.08
C SER A 163 1.51 -17.55 -10.27
N ALA A 164 2.68 -17.18 -10.80
CA ALA A 164 3.38 -15.99 -10.32
C ALA A 164 2.39 -14.81 -10.34
N CYS A 165 2.34 -14.05 -9.26
CA CYS A 165 1.48 -12.88 -9.15
C CYS A 165 1.77 -11.96 -10.35
N PRO A 166 0.77 -11.49 -11.11
CA PRO A 166 1.00 -10.54 -12.19
C PRO A 166 1.71 -9.33 -11.58
N GLU A 167 2.74 -8.78 -12.25
CA GLU A 167 3.57 -7.67 -11.77
C GLU A 167 2.71 -6.50 -11.28
N SER A 168 2.37 -6.51 -9.98
CA SER A 168 1.12 -5.90 -9.50
C SER A 168 1.27 -4.43 -9.14
N LEU A 169 2.50 -3.97 -8.93
CA LEU A 169 2.80 -2.54 -8.87
C LEU A 169 3.19 -2.00 -10.23
N ALA A 170 4.00 -2.73 -11.01
CA ALA A 170 4.37 -2.31 -12.37
C ALA A 170 3.12 -2.07 -13.23
N GLY A 171 2.15 -2.99 -13.23
CA GLY A 171 0.90 -2.80 -13.97
C GLY A 171 0.03 -1.63 -13.50
N LEU A 172 0.07 -1.28 -12.21
CA LEU A 172 -0.66 -0.14 -11.64
C LEU A 172 0.07 1.19 -11.89
N LEU A 173 1.41 1.17 -11.83
CA LEU A 173 2.30 2.30 -12.13
C LEU A 173 2.44 2.56 -13.63
N LEU A 174 2.24 1.55 -14.49
CA LEU A 174 2.24 1.66 -15.95
C LEU A 174 0.90 2.19 -16.51
N ARG A 175 -0.19 2.15 -15.72
CA ARG A 175 -1.51 2.72 -16.08
C ARG A 175 -1.55 4.26 -15.93
N GLY A 176 -0.42 4.95 -16.10
CA GLY A 176 -0.28 6.42 -15.99
C GLY A 176 -1.11 7.27 -16.95
N ASP A 177 -1.98 6.65 -17.76
CA ASP A 177 -3.05 7.32 -18.49
C ASP A 177 -4.36 7.21 -17.71
N ALA A 178 -4.84 8.36 -17.25
CA ALA A 178 -6.06 8.49 -16.46
C ALA A 178 -7.23 7.69 -17.04
N PRO A 179 -8.11 7.08 -16.21
CA PRO A 179 -9.41 6.68 -16.69
C PRO A 179 -10.12 7.95 -17.18
N HIS A 180 -10.30 8.04 -18.50
CA HIS A 180 -10.93 9.19 -19.12
C HIS A 180 -12.20 9.57 -18.39
N ARG A 181 -12.19 10.77 -17.81
CA ARG A 181 -13.35 11.51 -17.36
C ARG A 181 -14.29 11.65 -18.57
N ARG A 182 -15.25 10.73 -18.73
CA ARG A 182 -16.43 10.99 -19.55
C ARG A 182 -17.24 12.06 -18.82
N THR A 183 -16.87 13.32 -19.02
CA THR A 183 -17.79 14.43 -18.86
C THR A 183 -18.97 14.15 -19.78
N SER A 184 -20.09 13.72 -19.21
CA SER A 184 -21.35 13.67 -19.92
C SER A 184 -21.76 15.11 -20.24
N SER A 185 -21.28 15.63 -21.37
CA SER A 185 -21.83 16.79 -22.03
C SER A 185 -23.26 16.47 -22.46
N ARG A 186 -24.23 16.70 -21.56
CA ARG A 186 -25.63 16.93 -21.93
C ARG A 186 -25.86 18.43 -21.92
N ARG A 187 -25.26 19.12 -22.90
CA ARG A 187 -25.72 20.43 -23.35
C ARG A 187 -27.05 20.19 -24.09
N ARG A 188 -28.17 20.23 -23.37
CA ARG A 188 -29.49 20.34 -24.01
C ARG A 188 -29.56 21.71 -24.67
N LEU A 189 -29.19 21.76 -25.95
CA LEU A 189 -29.80 22.69 -26.88
C LEU A 189 -31.27 22.27 -27.01
N ARG A 190 -32.17 23.08 -26.46
CA ARG A 190 -33.51 23.22 -27.04
C ARG A 190 -33.83 24.70 -27.13
N ARG A 191 -34.11 25.07 -28.37
CA ARG A 191 -34.83 26.27 -28.79
C ARG A 191 -36.19 26.35 -28.10
#